data_AF-A0A7S3WFP1-F1
#
_entry.id   AF-A0A7S3WFP1-F1
#
_cell.length_a   1.000
_cell.length_b   1.000
_cell.length_c   1.000
_cell.angle_alpha   90.00
_cell.angle_beta   90.00
_cell.angle_gamma   90.00
#
_symmetry.space_group_name_H-M   'P 1'
#
loop_
_entity.id
_entity.type
_entity.pdbx_description
1 polymer ?
#
loop_
_entity_poly.entity_id
_entity_poly.type
_entity_poly.pdbx_seq_one_letter_code
_entity_poly.pdbx_strand_id
1 'polypeptide(L)'
;LQLIPATNDLTPPSLSVDVSWEPLRPIRAAAAIIVSKQMGGRWRYDMNLDAGDAEPDDVIEIAAEMKKSSAISFRLPNMGRDAAPFTAFFTPESPLVFNVQPTQGVLASSSGGTLFTVTYAPTEYGKALRGKLIILTDDMQWVYEVRGSHPIYRPPESSAPV
;
A
#
# COMPACT_ATOMS: atom_id res chain seq x y z
N LEU A 1 2.50 -3.23 18.40
CA LEU A 1 2.46 -4.51 19.15
C LEU A 1 1.83 -4.24 20.50
N GLN A 2 0.63 -4.76 20.73
CA GLN A 2 -0.05 -4.66 22.00
C GLN A 2 -0.25 -6.07 22.57
N LEU A 3 0.05 -6.24 23.87
CA LEU A 3 -0.15 -7.49 24.60
C LEU A 3 -1.31 -7.29 25.57
N ILE A 4 -2.32 -8.13 25.50
CA ILE A 4 -3.49 -8.09 26.39
C ILE A 4 -3.55 -9.44 27.11
N PRO A 5 -3.41 -9.48 28.45
CA PRO A 5 -3.56 -10.73 29.19
C PRO A 5 -5.01 -11.22 29.07
N ALA A 6 -5.21 -12.40 28.50
CA ALA A 6 -6.53 -13.01 28.38
C ALA A 6 -6.95 -13.70 29.69
N THR A 7 -5.96 -14.18 30.46
CA THR A 7 -6.15 -14.72 31.81
C THR A 7 -4.91 -14.39 32.64
N ASN A 8 -5.12 -14.06 33.91
CA ASN A 8 -4.06 -13.94 34.92
C ASN A 8 -4.12 -15.08 35.96
N ASP A 9 -4.93 -16.12 35.68
CA ASP A 9 -5.09 -17.29 36.53
C ASP A 9 -4.38 -18.49 35.88
N LEU A 10 -3.49 -19.13 36.64
CA LEU A 10 -2.75 -20.33 36.22
C LEU A 10 -3.52 -21.62 36.52
N THR A 11 -4.85 -21.54 36.53
CA THR A 11 -5.73 -22.69 36.80
C THR A 11 -6.63 -22.93 35.60
N PRO A 12 -6.31 -23.87 34.68
CA PRO A 12 -5.14 -24.78 34.58
C PRO A 12 -3.81 -24.04 34.28
N PRO A 13 -2.61 -24.68 34.36
CA PRO A 13 -1.28 -24.01 34.34
C PRO A 13 -0.87 -23.45 32.97
N SER A 14 -1.80 -22.84 32.26
CA SER A 14 -1.63 -22.19 30.97
C SER A 14 -1.86 -20.68 31.13
N LEU A 15 -0.97 -19.89 30.58
CA LEU A 15 -1.13 -18.44 30.43
C LEU A 15 -1.49 -18.16 28.97
N SER A 16 -2.61 -17.48 28.74
CA SER A 16 -3.02 -17.02 27.40
C SER A 16 -2.88 -15.50 27.31
N VAL A 17 -2.26 -15.04 26.23
CA VAL A 17 -2.05 -13.61 25.94
C VAL A 17 -2.47 -13.36 24.51
N ASP A 18 -3.33 -12.38 24.32
CA ASP A 18 -3.70 -11.91 22.99
C ASP A 18 -2.65 -10.89 22.52
N VAL A 19 -2.19 -11.07 21.29
CA VAL A 19 -1.16 -10.25 20.67
C VAL A 19 -1.77 -9.55 19.45
N SER A 20 -1.94 -8.23 19.52
CA SER A 20 -2.27 -7.41 18.34
C SER A 20 -0.99 -6.87 17.71
N TRP A 21 -0.80 -7.19 16.45
CA TRP A 21 0.30 -6.71 15.62
C TRP A 21 -0.25 -6.32 14.25
N GLU A 22 -0.32 -5.02 14.02
CA GLU A 22 -0.97 -4.37 12.87
C GLU A 22 0.04 -3.49 12.13
N PRO A 23 1.04 -4.10 11.45
CA PRO A 23 2.01 -3.33 10.67
C PRO A 23 1.34 -2.75 9.42
N LEU A 24 1.63 -1.49 9.11
CA LEU A 24 1.12 -0.79 7.92
C LEU A 24 2.12 -0.79 6.75
N ARG A 25 3.21 -1.54 6.88
CA ARG A 25 4.18 -1.81 5.83
C ARG A 25 4.86 -3.15 6.07
N PRO A 26 5.44 -3.78 5.03
CA PRO A 26 6.24 -4.97 5.19
C PRO A 26 7.38 -4.73 6.17
N ILE A 27 7.46 -5.54 7.23
CA ILE A 27 8.46 -5.39 8.29
C ILE A 27 8.75 -6.72 8.96
N ARG A 28 10.03 -6.95 9.26
CA ARG A 28 10.47 -8.00 10.16
C ARG A 28 10.90 -7.40 11.48
N ALA A 29 10.37 -7.92 12.58
CA ALA A 29 10.69 -7.45 13.92
C ALA A 29 10.96 -8.64 14.85
N ALA A 30 12.04 -8.54 15.62
CA ALA A 30 12.29 -9.44 16.74
C ALA A 30 11.66 -8.83 18.01
N ALA A 31 10.90 -9.63 18.74
CA ALA A 31 10.27 -9.24 20.00
C ALA A 31 10.43 -10.37 21.02
N ALA A 32 10.12 -10.09 22.29
CA ALA A 32 10.06 -11.13 23.32
C ALA A 32 8.89 -10.89 24.27
N ILE A 33 8.18 -11.96 24.60
CA ILE A 33 7.22 -11.96 25.70
C ILE A 33 7.98 -12.31 26.97
N ILE A 34 7.87 -11.44 27.97
CA ILE A 34 8.50 -11.63 29.28
C ILE A 34 7.40 -11.86 30.31
N VAL A 35 7.30 -13.10 30.79
CA VAL A 35 6.39 -13.48 31.88
C VAL A 35 7.16 -13.39 33.18
N SER A 36 6.69 -12.58 34.12
CA SER A 36 7.32 -12.43 35.44
C SER A 36 6.30 -12.73 36.53
N LYS A 37 6.69 -13.54 37.51
CA LYS A 37 5.86 -13.86 38.68
C LYS A 37 6.35 -13.04 39.88
N GLN A 38 5.42 -12.48 40.65
CA GLN A 38 5.73 -11.57 41.78
C GLN A 38 6.69 -12.17 42.81
N MET A 39 6.54 -13.46 43.13
CA MET A 39 7.40 -14.17 44.10
C MET A 39 8.64 -14.82 43.45
N GLY A 40 9.05 -14.35 42.28
CA GLY A 40 10.19 -14.88 41.53
C GLY A 40 9.79 -15.81 40.39
N GLY A 41 10.73 -16.04 39.48
CA GLY A 41 10.50 -16.70 38.19
C GLY A 41 10.28 -15.68 37.07
N ARG A 42 11.13 -15.76 36.04
CA ARG A 42 11.05 -14.94 34.84
C ARG A 42 11.28 -15.82 33.64
N TRP A 43 10.32 -15.87 32.74
CA TRP A 43 10.40 -16.63 31.51
C TRP A 43 10.42 -15.65 30.34
N ARG A 44 11.30 -15.90 29.38
CA ARG A 44 11.42 -15.12 28.16
C ARG A 44 11.10 -16.04 26.99
N TYR A 45 10.23 -15.57 26.12
CA TYR A 45 9.85 -16.25 24.88
C TYR A 45 10.16 -15.29 23.74
N ASP A 46 11.22 -15.59 22.98
CA ASP A 46 11.57 -14.80 21.80
C ASP A 46 10.62 -15.10 20.64
N MET A 47 10.32 -14.08 19.86
CA MET A 47 9.40 -14.14 18.72
C MET A 47 10.00 -13.37 17.55
N ASN A 48 9.83 -13.93 16.36
CA ASN A 48 10.07 -13.23 15.11
C ASN A 48 8.73 -12.96 14.44
N LEU A 49 8.44 -11.68 14.22
CA LEU A 49 7.26 -11.20 13.52
C LEU A 49 7.68 -10.86 12.09
N ASP A 50 7.00 -11.42 11.09
CA ASP A 50 7.30 -11.20 9.67
C ASP A 50 6.04 -10.77 8.92
N ALA A 51 5.98 -9.49 8.53
CA ALA A 51 4.91 -8.93 7.73
C ALA A 51 5.41 -8.81 6.30
N GLY A 52 4.83 -9.62 5.43
CA GLY A 52 5.09 -9.57 4.00
C GLY A 52 4.32 -8.47 3.29
N ASP A 53 4.36 -8.53 1.96
CA ASP A 53 3.57 -7.66 1.09
C ASP A 53 2.07 -7.90 1.27
N ALA A 54 1.30 -6.82 1.35
CA ALA A 54 -0.15 -6.86 1.33
C ALA A 54 -0.70 -6.94 -0.11
N GLU A 55 -1.98 -7.30 -0.22
CA GLU A 55 -2.75 -7.12 -1.46
C GLU A 55 -2.85 -5.61 -1.82
N PRO A 56 -3.03 -5.26 -3.11
CA PRO A 56 -3.22 -3.87 -3.49
C PRO A 56 -4.40 -3.21 -2.76
N ASP A 57 -4.21 -1.99 -2.29
CA ASP A 57 -5.23 -1.17 -1.64
C ASP A 57 -6.34 -0.77 -2.62
N ASP A 58 -5.98 -0.48 -3.88
CA ASP A 58 -6.92 -0.09 -4.92
C ASP A 58 -6.37 -0.33 -6.35
N VAL A 59 -7.23 -0.20 -7.35
CA VAL A 59 -6.92 -0.34 -8.77
C VAL A 59 -7.10 1.00 -9.49
N ILE A 60 -6.04 1.47 -10.16
CA ILE A 60 -6.06 2.67 -10.98
C ILE A 60 -6.14 2.26 -12.46
N GLU A 61 -7.24 2.59 -13.13
CA GLU A 61 -7.43 2.29 -14.55
C GLU A 61 -7.18 3.53 -15.42
N ILE A 62 -6.27 3.44 -16.40
CA ILE A 62 -5.91 4.55 -17.29
C ILE A 62 -6.03 4.08 -18.74
N ALA A 63 -6.89 4.75 -19.51
CA ALA A 63 -6.99 4.54 -20.95
C ALA A 63 -6.19 5.61 -21.70
N ALA A 64 -5.39 5.18 -22.69
CA ALA A 64 -4.61 6.09 -23.54
C ALA A 64 -4.63 5.64 -24.99
N GLU A 65 -4.76 6.59 -25.92
CA GLU A 65 -4.57 6.31 -27.34
C GLU A 65 -3.10 5.96 -27.64
N MET A 66 -2.88 5.19 -28.70
CA MET A 66 -1.55 4.79 -29.13
C MET A 66 -0.63 6.00 -29.34
N LYS A 67 0.60 5.94 -28.81
CA LYS A 67 1.60 7.03 -28.87
C LYS A 67 1.16 8.35 -28.23
N LYS A 68 0.04 8.37 -27.48
CA LYS A 68 -0.37 9.50 -26.64
C LYS A 68 -0.28 9.09 -25.19
N SER A 69 0.19 9.98 -24.33
CA SER A 69 0.15 9.78 -22.89
C SER A 69 -1.21 10.20 -22.31
N SER A 70 -1.73 9.42 -21.38
CA SER A 70 -2.87 9.77 -20.53
C SER A 70 -2.43 9.79 -19.07
N ALA A 71 -3.07 10.62 -18.25
CA ALA A 71 -2.73 10.73 -16.84
C ALA A 71 -3.98 10.88 -15.98
N ILE A 72 -3.93 10.30 -14.79
CA ILE A 72 -4.94 10.47 -13.73
C ILE A 72 -4.23 10.99 -12.50
N SER A 73 -4.89 11.90 -11.78
CA SER A 73 -4.38 12.40 -10.52
C SER A 73 -5.32 12.05 -9.36
N PHE A 74 -4.73 11.67 -8.23
CA PHE A 74 -5.45 11.40 -6.99
C PHE A 74 -4.70 12.05 -5.81
N ARG A 75 -5.43 12.31 -4.72
CA ARG A 75 -4.86 12.85 -3.49
C ARG A 75 -4.74 11.75 -2.45
N LEU A 76 -3.57 11.65 -1.83
CA LEU A 76 -3.29 10.71 -0.76
C LEU A 76 -2.92 11.48 0.51
N PRO A 77 -3.74 11.45 1.57
CA PRO A 77 -3.35 11.98 2.87
C PRO A 77 -2.42 11.02 3.61
N ASN A 78 -1.55 11.56 4.47
CA ASN A 78 -0.88 10.71 5.44
C ASN A 78 -1.90 10.27 6.51
N MET A 79 -2.00 8.96 6.77
CA MET A 79 -2.90 8.44 7.82
C MET A 79 -2.35 8.67 9.23
N GLY A 80 -1.05 8.99 9.34
CA GLY A 80 -0.44 9.46 10.59
C GLY A 80 -0.87 10.89 10.96
N ARG A 81 -0.56 11.31 12.19
CA ARG A 81 -0.89 12.67 12.67
C ARG A 81 -0.02 13.75 12.02
N ASP A 82 1.23 13.41 11.73
CA ASP A 82 2.23 14.36 11.23
C ASP A 82 2.50 14.16 9.75
N ALA A 83 3.02 15.18 9.08
CA ALA A 83 3.49 15.04 7.72
C ALA A 83 4.75 14.17 7.67
N ALA A 84 4.87 13.28 6.69
CA ALA A 84 5.97 12.32 6.62
C ALA A 84 6.66 12.35 5.25
N PRO A 85 8.00 12.22 5.18
CA PRO A 85 8.68 12.00 3.91
C PRO A 85 8.14 10.75 3.22
N PHE A 86 7.96 10.81 1.90
CA PHE A 86 7.54 9.66 1.10
C PHE A 86 8.46 9.44 -0.10
N THR A 87 8.43 8.22 -0.61
CA THR A 87 8.90 7.83 -1.94
C THR A 87 7.77 7.14 -2.71
N ALA A 88 7.70 7.37 -4.01
CA ALA A 88 6.70 6.79 -4.89
C ALA A 88 7.36 6.26 -6.16
N PHE A 89 7.11 4.99 -6.47
CA PHE A 89 7.77 4.30 -7.58
C PHE A 89 6.95 3.12 -8.07
N PHE A 90 7.14 2.76 -9.34
CA PHE A 90 6.68 1.49 -9.87
C PHE A 90 7.70 0.40 -9.56
N THR A 91 7.23 -0.79 -9.22
CA THR A 91 8.08 -1.97 -9.01
C THR A 91 8.90 -2.30 -10.28
N PRO A 92 10.08 -2.93 -10.14
CA PRO A 92 10.94 -3.26 -11.29
C PRO A 92 10.26 -4.12 -12.36
N GLU A 93 9.27 -4.93 -11.99
CA GLU A 93 8.50 -5.79 -12.88
C GLU A 93 7.43 -5.02 -13.66
N SER A 94 7.15 -3.78 -13.27
CA SER A 94 6.15 -2.95 -13.94
C SER A 94 6.65 -2.46 -15.30
N PRO A 95 5.77 -2.38 -16.31
CA PRO A 95 6.11 -1.80 -17.61
C PRO A 95 6.60 -0.34 -17.50
N LEU A 96 7.68 -0.01 -18.23
CA LEU A 96 8.28 1.33 -18.25
C LEU A 96 7.40 2.42 -18.89
N VAL A 97 6.25 2.04 -19.42
CA VAL A 97 5.23 2.96 -19.95
C VAL A 97 4.38 3.61 -18.85
N PHE A 98 4.55 3.18 -17.60
CA PHE A 98 3.94 3.80 -16.43
C PHE A 98 4.93 4.73 -15.72
N ASN A 99 4.42 5.86 -15.24
CA ASN A 99 5.20 6.81 -14.45
C ASN A 99 4.34 7.46 -13.37
N VAL A 100 4.97 7.94 -12.29
CA VAL A 100 4.31 8.63 -11.18
C VAL A 100 5.06 9.92 -10.84
N GLN A 101 4.32 10.98 -10.51
CA GLN A 101 4.86 12.21 -9.96
C GLN A 101 4.00 12.73 -8.80
N PRO A 102 4.59 13.26 -7.72
CA PRO A 102 6.02 13.29 -7.42
C PRO A 102 6.54 11.89 -7.03
N THR A 103 7.83 11.61 -7.28
CA THR A 103 8.49 10.36 -6.85
C THR A 103 9.03 10.43 -5.42
N GLN A 104 9.15 11.64 -4.87
CA GLN A 104 9.58 11.89 -3.51
C GLN A 104 9.02 13.23 -3.02
N GLY A 105 8.87 13.39 -1.71
CA GLY A 105 8.41 14.63 -1.11
C GLY A 105 7.92 14.41 0.30
N VAL A 106 6.96 15.24 0.72
CA VAL A 106 6.31 15.13 2.03
C VAL A 106 4.82 14.86 1.83
N LEU A 107 4.33 13.82 2.49
CA LEU A 107 2.94 13.42 2.51
C LEU A 107 2.23 14.23 3.60
N ALA A 108 1.35 15.15 3.20
CA ALA A 108 0.67 16.02 4.14
C ALA A 108 -0.40 15.26 4.96
N SER A 109 -0.45 15.52 6.27
CA SER A 109 -1.51 14.98 7.17
C SER A 109 -2.80 15.81 7.17
N SER A 110 -2.79 16.99 6.53
CA SER A 110 -3.95 17.89 6.46
C SER A 110 -4.97 17.48 5.39
N SER A 111 -6.17 18.08 5.45
CA SER A 111 -7.41 17.70 4.74
C SER A 111 -7.40 17.71 3.21
N GLY A 112 -6.24 17.79 2.56
CA GLY A 112 -6.11 17.66 1.12
C GLY A 112 -5.13 16.58 0.66
N GLY A 113 -4.26 16.05 1.53
CA GLY A 113 -3.19 15.14 1.13
C GLY A 113 -2.26 15.68 0.04
N THR A 114 -1.34 14.83 -0.41
CA THR A 114 -0.43 15.13 -1.52
C THR A 114 -1.03 14.63 -2.84
N LEU A 115 -0.97 15.46 -3.89
CA LEU A 115 -1.46 15.09 -5.21
C LEU A 115 -0.41 14.23 -5.93
N PHE A 116 -0.82 13.02 -6.32
CA PHE A 116 -0.07 12.12 -7.18
C PHE A 116 -0.68 12.11 -8.56
N THR A 117 0.15 12.13 -9.60
CA THR A 117 -0.23 11.99 -11.00
C THR A 117 0.43 10.73 -11.54
N VAL A 118 -0.41 9.79 -11.98
CA VAL A 118 0.02 8.55 -12.63
C VAL A 118 -0.20 8.70 -14.12
N THR A 119 0.86 8.47 -14.89
CA THR A 119 0.88 8.62 -16.35
C THR A 119 1.06 7.26 -17.00
N TYR A 120 0.32 7.02 -18.08
CA TYR A 120 0.44 5.87 -18.96
C TYR A 120 0.72 6.34 -20.39
N ALA A 121 1.83 5.89 -20.97
CA ALA A 121 2.30 6.24 -22.30
C ALA A 121 2.52 4.97 -23.17
N PRO A 122 1.45 4.38 -23.74
CA PRO A 122 1.58 3.17 -24.56
C PRO A 122 2.47 3.36 -25.78
N THR A 123 3.46 2.50 -25.92
CA THR A 123 4.39 2.46 -27.06
C THR A 123 4.04 1.38 -28.08
N GLU A 124 3.37 0.30 -27.65
CA GLU A 124 3.11 -0.88 -28.46
C GLU A 124 1.63 -1.29 -28.41
N TYR A 125 1.15 -1.86 -29.52
CA TYR A 125 -0.17 -2.48 -29.58
C TYR A 125 -0.16 -3.81 -28.84
N GLY A 126 -1.15 -4.05 -27.97
CA GLY A 126 -1.17 -5.29 -27.21
C GLY A 126 -2.23 -5.37 -26.13
N LYS A 127 -2.06 -6.37 -25.28
CA LYS A 127 -2.93 -6.65 -24.13
C LYS A 127 -2.85 -5.51 -23.11
N ALA A 128 -3.89 -5.39 -22.30
CA ALA A 128 -3.90 -4.50 -21.15
C ALA A 128 -2.63 -4.72 -20.30
N LEU A 129 -1.93 -3.63 -19.99
CA LEU A 129 -0.70 -3.64 -19.21
C LEU A 129 -1.04 -3.44 -17.73
N ARG A 130 -0.27 -4.08 -16.85
CA ARG A 130 -0.44 -3.97 -15.40
C ARG A 130 0.89 -3.59 -14.77
N GLY A 131 0.85 -2.62 -13.86
CA GLY A 131 1.98 -2.22 -13.03
C GLY A 131 1.57 -2.19 -11.56
N LYS A 132 2.55 -2.28 -10.66
CA LYS A 132 2.36 -2.12 -9.21
C LYS A 132 3.06 -0.84 -8.77
N LEU A 133 2.27 0.17 -8.42
CA LEU A 133 2.72 1.45 -7.87
C LEU A 133 2.81 1.32 -6.35
N ILE A 134 3.93 1.72 -5.79
CA ILE A 134 4.17 1.77 -4.34
C ILE A 134 4.36 3.23 -3.94
N ILE A 135 3.65 3.65 -2.90
CA ILE A 135 3.92 4.90 -2.17
C ILE A 135 4.28 4.51 -0.75
N LEU A 136 5.46 4.91 -0.29
CA LEU A 136 6.06 4.44 0.97
C LEU A 136 6.52 5.63 1.82
N THR A 137 6.15 5.62 3.09
CA THR A 137 6.76 6.39 4.18
C THR A 137 7.51 5.44 5.12
N ASP A 138 8.20 5.97 6.12
CA ASP A 138 8.89 5.14 7.13
C ASP A 138 7.96 4.20 7.89
N ASP A 139 6.68 4.59 8.05
CA ASP A 139 5.70 3.90 8.86
C ASP A 139 4.62 3.17 8.04
N MET A 140 4.38 3.57 6.79
CA MET A 140 3.23 3.09 5.99
C MET A 140 3.58 2.85 4.53
N GLN A 141 2.91 1.88 3.92
CA GLN A 141 2.98 1.57 2.50
C GLN A 141 1.58 1.50 1.90
N TRP A 142 1.40 2.18 0.76
CA TRP A 142 0.24 2.01 -0.12
C TRP A 142 0.68 1.34 -1.41
N VAL A 143 -0.12 0.39 -1.87
CA VAL A 143 0.10 -0.42 -3.05
C VAL A 143 -1.10 -0.27 -3.98
N TYR A 144 -0.86 0.17 -5.21
CA TYR A 144 -1.90 0.28 -6.24
C TYR A 144 -1.59 -0.64 -7.42
N GLU A 145 -2.61 -1.35 -7.90
CA GLU A 145 -2.54 -2.00 -9.21
C GLU A 145 -2.91 -0.96 -10.28
N VAL A 146 -1.99 -0.63 -11.18
CA VAL A 146 -2.25 0.30 -12.28
C VAL A 146 -2.49 -0.49 -13.57
N ARG A 147 -3.64 -0.30 -14.18
CA ARG A 147 -4.08 -0.99 -15.40
C ARG A 147 -4.13 -0.01 -16.57
N GLY A 148 -3.24 -0.19 -17.53
CA GLY A 148 -3.21 0.56 -18.79
C GLY A 148 -4.01 -0.15 -19.88
N SER A 149 -4.96 0.54 -20.50
CA SER A 149 -5.81 0.01 -21.57
C SER A 149 -5.94 0.97 -22.75
N HIS A 150 -6.52 0.47 -23.85
CA HIS A 150 -6.89 1.32 -24.98
C HIS A 150 -8.32 1.87 -24.78
N PRO A 151 -8.64 3.08 -25.25
CA PRO A 151 -9.99 3.61 -25.18
C PRO A 151 -10.97 2.68 -25.89
N ILE A 152 -12.15 2.48 -25.29
CA ILE A 152 -13.24 1.74 -25.92
C ILE A 152 -13.75 2.57 -27.09
N TYR A 153 -13.74 1.99 -28.29
CA TYR A 153 -14.31 2.64 -29.48
C TYR A 153 -15.81 2.91 -29.27
N ARG A 154 -16.22 4.17 -29.45
CA ARG A 154 -17.64 4.55 -29.55
C ARG A 154 -17.95 4.88 -31.02
N PRO A 155 -18.81 4.11 -31.69
CA PRO A 155 -19.26 4.46 -33.04
C PRO A 155 -19.92 5.84 -33.06
N PRO A 156 -19.71 6.67 -34.09
CA PRO A 156 -20.44 7.91 -34.24
C PRO A 156 -21.94 7.64 -34.45
N GLU A 157 -22.80 8.41 -33.78
CA GLU A 157 -24.25 8.38 -34.03
C GLU A 157 -24.50 8.88 -35.45
N SER A 158 -25.07 8.02 -36.31
CA SER A 158 -25.45 8.44 -37.66
C SER A 158 -26.66 9.38 -37.58
N SER A 159 -26.46 10.67 -37.79
CA SER A 159 -27.57 11.53 -38.21
C SER A 159 -27.87 11.22 -39.68
N ALA A 160 -28.98 10.53 -39.93
CA ALA A 160 -29.48 10.36 -41.29
C ALA A 160 -29.84 11.75 -41.85
N PRO A 161 -29.45 12.10 -43.09
CA PRO A 161 -29.94 13.31 -43.74
C PRO A 161 -31.43 13.13 -44.06
N VAL A 162 -32.22 14.15 -43.69
CA VAL A 162 -33.65 14.32 -44.03
C VAL A 162 -33.79 14.79 -45.47
#